data_AF-F5RJC2-F1
#
_entry.id   AF-F5RJC2-F1
#
_cell.length_a   1.000
_cell.length_b   1.000
_cell.length_c   1.000
_cell.angle_alpha   90.00
_cell.angle_beta   90.00
_cell.angle_gamma   90.00
#
_symmetry.space_group_name_H-M   'P 1'
#
loop_
_entity.id
_entity.type
_entity.pdbx_description
1 polymer ?
#
loop_
_entity_poly.entity_id
_entity_poly.type
_entity_poly.pdbx_seq_one_letter_code
_entity_poly.pdbx_strand_id
1 'polypeptide(L)'
;MPIAPRLLSLFDKNALFRYTFHVMKQSYTSHVLWKPYFRTQRRIFMFYSMRRALSVLVVGGLLCAPAALLTGCFGSNDKDASSGVSALLAGNTTEDKIDAISPYLDATNNYNHVIVTFDFAIAPSLEKMRSGERQTSISLPNFADLKKDLEEARANPKTAGVFQDIDAEADAVLAILKDLAPLAEKMESYYSSKGYLTDDYAAAAQMTAQFLPLYDKFEPAYDKFDAVVTQRFKEVRLAQLEDMRKEGRTNAANYLELSIKTRDLADMLDSENIDKAAAETKIAEINELAAKLPDVPALGSYKSNLNRFIGTFRSYVAGTEDANEVVEDFNDLVRSSQNLDLGALDKKK
;
A
#
# COMPACT_ATOMS: atom_id res chain seq x y z
N MET A 1 48.44 -21.55 -41.47
CA MET A 1 49.16 -21.72 -40.20
C MET A 1 48.56 -20.72 -39.21
N PRO A 2 48.19 -21.14 -37.98
CA PRO A 2 47.22 -20.49 -37.10
C PRO A 2 47.90 -19.78 -35.91
N ILE A 3 47.13 -19.05 -35.08
CA ILE A 3 47.17 -19.00 -33.59
C ILE A 3 46.17 -17.91 -33.11
N ALA A 4 45.23 -18.31 -32.25
CA ALA A 4 44.33 -17.45 -31.46
C ALA A 4 45.07 -16.87 -30.22
N PRO A 5 44.45 -16.04 -29.35
CA PRO A 5 43.58 -16.64 -28.32
C PRO A 5 42.37 -15.80 -27.85
N ARG A 6 41.32 -16.53 -27.49
CA ARG A 6 40.38 -16.18 -26.41
C ARG A 6 41.16 -15.95 -25.11
N LEU A 7 40.83 -14.90 -24.36
CA LEU A 7 40.73 -14.98 -22.90
C LEU A 7 39.56 -14.10 -22.42
N LEU A 8 38.62 -14.79 -21.80
CA LEU A 8 37.50 -14.26 -21.02
C LEU A 8 38.00 -13.77 -19.64
N SER A 9 37.19 -12.87 -19.05
CA SER A 9 37.00 -12.63 -17.61
C SER A 9 38.03 -11.80 -16.85
N LEU A 10 37.56 -10.67 -16.29
CA LEU A 10 37.59 -10.29 -14.87
C LEU A 10 37.45 -8.76 -14.74
N PHE A 11 36.22 -8.26 -14.83
CA PHE A 11 35.84 -7.03 -14.13
C PHE A 11 34.91 -7.43 -13.00
N ASP A 12 35.51 -7.56 -11.81
CA ASP A 12 34.86 -7.96 -10.58
C ASP A 12 33.93 -6.84 -10.08
N LYS A 13 32.61 -7.08 -10.15
CA LYS A 13 31.57 -6.17 -9.66
C LYS A 13 31.67 -5.91 -8.15
N ASN A 14 32.43 -6.72 -7.39
CA ASN A 14 32.70 -6.46 -5.98
C ASN A 14 33.67 -5.30 -5.73
N ALA A 15 34.52 -4.95 -6.70
CA ALA A 15 35.48 -3.85 -6.53
C ALA A 15 34.79 -2.48 -6.53
N LEU A 16 33.76 -2.28 -7.38
CA LEU A 16 32.94 -1.07 -7.37
C LEU A 16 32.10 -0.95 -6.10
N PHE A 17 31.58 -2.07 -5.58
CA PHE A 17 30.80 -2.11 -4.34
C PHE A 17 31.65 -1.78 -3.09
N ARG A 18 32.94 -2.18 -3.08
CA ARG A 18 33.86 -1.83 -2.00
C ARG A 18 34.34 -0.37 -2.06
N TYR A 19 34.47 0.19 -3.26
CA TYR A 19 34.88 1.59 -3.44
C TYR A 19 33.75 2.57 -3.05
N THR A 20 32.49 2.27 -3.40
CA THR A 20 31.33 3.08 -2.97
C THR A 20 31.11 3.02 -1.45
N PHE A 21 31.37 1.88 -0.80
CA PHE A 21 31.30 1.77 0.67
C PHE A 21 32.45 2.52 1.38
N HIS A 22 33.65 2.57 0.78
CA HIS A 22 34.79 3.29 1.35
C HIS A 22 34.65 4.82 1.22
N VAL A 23 34.09 5.30 0.10
CA VAL A 23 33.76 6.72 -0.10
C VAL A 23 32.60 7.15 0.81
N MET A 24 31.61 6.28 1.05
CA MET A 24 30.60 6.54 2.09
C MET A 24 31.26 6.73 3.45
N LYS A 25 32.19 5.85 3.87
CA LYS A 25 32.84 5.89 5.19
C LYS A 25 33.71 7.14 5.42
N GLN A 26 34.32 7.70 4.38
CA GLN A 26 35.13 8.92 4.50
C GLN A 26 34.30 10.21 4.63
N SER A 27 33.14 10.29 3.98
CA SER A 27 32.23 11.46 4.11
C SER A 27 31.54 11.57 5.48
N TYR A 28 31.65 10.56 6.35
CA TYR A 28 31.09 10.55 7.71
C TYR A 28 31.93 11.29 8.77
N THR A 29 33.07 11.88 8.42
CA THR A 29 33.99 12.51 9.41
C THR A 29 33.93 14.03 9.53
N SER A 30 32.97 14.70 8.87
CA SER A 30 32.75 16.15 9.02
C SER A 30 31.52 16.43 9.90
N HIS A 31 31.76 16.52 11.20
CA HIS A 31 30.77 16.72 12.25
C HIS A 31 30.27 18.18 12.36
N VAL A 32 28.95 18.38 12.55
CA VAL A 32 28.31 18.88 13.80
C VAL A 32 26.95 19.55 13.52
N LEU A 33 26.71 20.20 12.37
CA LEU A 33 25.51 21.06 12.22
C LEU A 33 24.28 20.46 11.48
N TRP A 34 24.42 19.30 10.84
CA TRP A 34 23.35 18.74 9.99
C TRP A 34 22.66 17.48 10.53
N LYS A 35 23.16 16.90 11.64
CA LYS A 35 22.61 15.66 12.22
C LYS A 35 21.13 15.74 12.66
N PRO A 36 20.60 16.84 13.20
CA PRO A 36 19.19 16.89 13.59
C PRO A 36 18.27 16.87 12.36
N TYR A 37 18.60 17.68 11.34
CA TYR A 37 17.76 17.84 10.15
C TYR A 37 17.64 16.54 9.35
N PHE A 38 18.74 15.84 9.10
CA PHE A 38 18.72 14.54 8.40
C PHE A 38 18.08 13.43 9.24
N ARG A 39 18.20 13.47 10.58
CA ARG A 39 17.58 12.45 11.44
C ARG A 39 16.07 12.65 11.58
N THR A 40 15.61 13.90 11.54
CA THR A 40 14.19 14.27 11.50
C THR A 40 13.58 14.02 10.13
N GLN A 41 14.23 14.43 9.03
CA GLN A 41 13.79 14.11 7.66
C GLN A 41 13.75 12.61 7.42
N ARG A 42 14.78 11.86 7.80
CA ARG A 42 14.81 10.40 7.68
C ARG A 42 13.76 9.72 8.57
N ARG A 43 13.43 10.26 9.74
CA ARG A 43 12.31 9.78 10.57
C ARG A 43 10.96 10.09 9.93
N ILE A 44 10.73 11.31 9.47
CA ILE A 44 9.47 11.72 8.81
C ILE A 44 9.24 10.89 7.55
N PHE A 45 10.27 10.70 6.71
CA PHE A 45 10.21 9.82 5.54
C PHE A 45 9.95 8.37 5.93
N MET A 46 10.60 7.85 6.97
CA MET A 46 10.35 6.49 7.45
C MET A 46 8.93 6.34 8.00
N PHE A 47 8.37 7.34 8.68
CA PHE A 47 6.96 7.35 9.15
C PHE A 47 5.96 7.43 8.00
N TYR A 48 6.24 8.23 6.97
CA TYR A 48 5.42 8.28 5.75
C TYR A 48 5.46 6.96 4.98
N SER A 49 6.66 6.38 4.85
CA SER A 49 6.87 5.11 4.18
C SER A 49 6.25 3.95 4.97
N MET A 50 6.25 3.97 6.30
CA MET A 50 5.60 2.95 7.14
C MET A 50 4.08 2.97 6.98
N ARG A 51 3.44 4.15 7.02
CA ARG A 51 2.00 4.30 6.73
C ARG A 51 1.65 3.70 5.37
N ARG A 52 2.39 4.09 4.32
CA ARG A 52 2.15 3.63 2.96
C ARG A 52 2.41 2.12 2.81
N ALA A 53 3.47 1.58 3.42
CA ALA A 53 3.80 0.15 3.38
C ALA A 53 2.75 -0.72 4.06
N LEU A 54 2.16 -0.21 5.13
CA LEU A 54 1.08 -0.85 5.86
C LEU A 54 -0.24 -0.81 5.08
N SER A 55 -0.52 0.28 4.35
CA SER A 55 -1.71 0.39 3.50
C SER A 55 -1.72 -0.61 2.33
N VAL A 56 -0.57 -1.07 1.81
CA VAL A 56 -0.44 -1.87 0.55
C VAL A 56 -1.22 -3.20 0.51
N LEU A 57 -1.62 -3.80 1.62
CA LEU A 57 -1.92 -5.23 1.64
C LEU A 57 -3.19 -5.58 2.42
N VAL A 58 -4.37 -5.32 1.82
CA VAL A 58 -5.61 -6.04 2.17
C VAL A 58 -6.42 -6.51 0.94
N VAL A 59 -5.76 -6.65 -0.22
CA VAL A 59 -6.44 -7.18 -1.41
C VAL A 59 -6.18 -8.68 -1.52
N GLY A 60 -7.28 -9.42 -1.61
CA GLY A 60 -7.30 -10.86 -1.80
C GLY A 60 -7.68 -11.59 -0.52
N GLY A 61 -8.86 -12.21 -0.50
CA GLY A 61 -9.30 -13.10 0.57
C GLY A 61 -10.77 -13.00 0.92
N LEU A 62 -11.52 -12.03 0.35
CA LEU A 62 -12.93 -11.83 0.72
C LEU A 62 -13.86 -11.47 -0.42
N LEU A 63 -13.55 -11.95 -1.62
CA LEU A 63 -14.62 -12.28 -2.56
C LEU A 63 -15.27 -13.56 -2.02
N CYS A 64 -16.24 -13.40 -1.11
CA CYS A 64 -17.21 -14.45 -0.89
C CYS A 64 -17.75 -14.81 -2.28
N ALA A 65 -17.60 -16.07 -2.69
CA ALA A 65 -18.38 -16.54 -3.82
C ALA A 65 -19.85 -16.28 -3.43
N PRO A 66 -20.65 -15.57 -4.24
CA PRO A 66 -22.00 -15.20 -3.86
C PRO A 66 -22.73 -16.48 -3.52
N ALA A 67 -23.15 -16.62 -2.26
CA ALA A 67 -24.10 -17.63 -1.89
C ALA A 67 -25.40 -17.22 -2.55
N ALA A 68 -25.60 -17.68 -3.78
CA ALA A 68 -26.87 -17.62 -4.48
C ALA A 68 -27.91 -18.37 -3.64
N LEU A 69 -28.54 -17.66 -2.70
CA LEU A 69 -29.77 -18.09 -2.07
C LEU A 69 -30.89 -17.81 -3.06
N LEU A 70 -31.28 -18.87 -3.75
CA LEU A 70 -32.45 -18.97 -4.59
C LEU A 70 -33.74 -18.62 -3.82
N THR A 71 -34.70 -18.08 -4.60
CA THR A 71 -36.17 -17.93 -4.39
C THR A 71 -36.62 -16.52 -3.93
N GLY A 72 -37.50 -15.80 -4.64
CA GLY A 72 -38.46 -16.22 -5.67
C GLY A 72 -39.01 -15.10 -6.56
N CYS A 73 -39.76 -15.56 -7.57
CA CYS A 73 -40.41 -14.89 -8.70
C CYS A 73 -40.89 -13.45 -8.52
N PHE A 74 -40.47 -12.56 -9.43
CA PHE A 74 -41.38 -11.68 -10.17
C PHE A 74 -40.89 -11.56 -11.61
N GLY A 75 -41.67 -12.12 -12.54
CA GLY A 75 -41.52 -11.85 -13.96
C GLY A 75 -42.26 -10.55 -14.30
N SER A 76 -41.61 -9.66 -15.04
CA SER A 76 -42.17 -8.96 -16.20
C SER A 76 -41.07 -8.16 -16.90
N ASN A 77 -41.09 -8.26 -18.23
CA ASN A 77 -40.27 -7.47 -19.14
C ASN A 77 -40.42 -5.98 -18.85
N ASP A 78 -39.32 -5.23 -18.85
CA ASP A 78 -39.16 -4.06 -19.72
C ASP A 78 -37.71 -3.53 -19.66
N LYS A 79 -37.25 -3.10 -20.83
CA LYS A 79 -35.92 -2.53 -21.08
C LYS A 79 -35.88 -1.10 -20.53
N ASP A 80 -34.70 -0.68 -20.07
CA ASP A 80 -34.33 0.70 -19.70
C ASP A 80 -34.66 1.21 -18.28
N ALA A 81 -34.53 0.35 -17.25
CA ALA A 81 -34.53 0.80 -15.84
C ALA A 81 -33.44 0.14 -14.94
N SER A 82 -32.51 -0.67 -15.47
CA SER A 82 -31.65 -1.51 -14.62
C SER A 82 -30.38 -0.84 -14.07
N SER A 83 -29.96 0.32 -14.56
CA SER A 83 -28.76 1.00 -14.02
C SER A 83 -29.06 1.74 -12.70
N GLY A 84 -30.26 2.33 -12.56
CA GLY A 84 -30.67 3.02 -11.35
C GLY A 84 -31.01 2.07 -10.19
N VAL A 85 -31.62 0.92 -10.48
CA VAL A 85 -31.99 -0.07 -9.45
C VAL A 85 -30.75 -0.81 -8.93
N SER A 86 -29.74 -1.06 -9.77
CA SER A 86 -28.47 -1.67 -9.34
C SER A 86 -27.66 -0.74 -8.43
N ALA A 87 -27.65 0.56 -8.70
CA ALA A 87 -27.04 1.56 -7.82
C ALA A 87 -27.85 1.79 -6.53
N LEU A 88 -29.17 1.58 -6.55
CA LEU A 88 -30.04 1.63 -5.36
C LEU A 88 -29.91 0.37 -4.48
N LEU A 89 -29.45 -0.74 -5.05
CA LEU A 89 -29.15 -2.00 -4.36
C LEU A 89 -27.69 -2.09 -3.90
N ALA A 90 -26.76 -1.50 -4.66
CA ALA A 90 -25.37 -1.34 -4.25
C ALA A 90 -25.29 -0.51 -2.95
N GLY A 91 -24.83 -1.14 -1.87
CA GLY A 91 -24.74 -0.53 -0.55
C GLY A 91 -25.79 -1.01 0.47
N ASN A 92 -26.71 -1.90 0.10
CA ASN A 92 -27.72 -2.41 1.05
C ASN A 92 -27.25 -3.60 1.88
N THR A 93 -26.30 -4.40 1.36
CA THR A 93 -25.65 -5.46 2.13
C THR A 93 -24.20 -5.11 2.44
N THR A 94 -23.62 -5.77 3.44
CA THR A 94 -22.20 -5.66 3.75
C THR A 94 -21.34 -6.16 2.58
N GLU A 95 -21.79 -7.19 1.85
CA GLU A 95 -21.09 -7.72 0.66
C GLU A 95 -21.05 -6.68 -0.47
N ASP A 96 -22.18 -6.00 -0.75
CA ASP A 96 -22.20 -4.90 -1.72
C ASP A 96 -21.25 -3.77 -1.35
N LYS A 97 -21.12 -3.48 -0.05
CA LYS A 97 -20.17 -2.46 0.47
C LYS A 97 -18.72 -2.89 0.32
N ILE A 98 -18.41 -4.18 0.46
CA ILE A 98 -17.07 -4.73 0.20
C ILE A 98 -16.73 -4.60 -1.28
N ASP A 99 -17.65 -4.99 -2.17
CA ASP A 99 -17.47 -4.85 -3.61
C ASP A 99 -17.30 -3.38 -4.01
N ALA A 100 -18.10 -2.49 -3.43
CA ALA A 100 -18.07 -1.07 -3.74
C ALA A 100 -16.75 -0.40 -3.35
N ILE A 101 -16.16 -0.74 -2.20
CA ILE A 101 -14.90 -0.13 -1.75
C ILE A 101 -13.66 -0.73 -2.43
N SER A 102 -13.75 -1.95 -2.96
CA SER A 102 -12.60 -2.69 -3.49
C SER A 102 -11.80 -1.95 -4.56
N PRO A 103 -12.41 -1.29 -5.57
CA PRO A 103 -11.64 -0.54 -6.57
C PRO A 103 -10.80 0.61 -6.01
N TYR A 104 -11.27 1.29 -4.95
CA TYR A 104 -10.48 2.32 -4.29
C TYR A 104 -9.33 1.72 -3.48
N LEU A 105 -9.56 0.59 -2.82
CA LEU A 105 -8.52 -0.16 -2.10
C LEU A 105 -7.44 -0.68 -3.06
N ASP A 106 -7.83 -1.18 -4.24
CA ASP A 106 -6.90 -1.60 -5.29
C ASP A 106 -6.05 -0.42 -5.77
N ALA A 107 -6.67 0.73 -6.05
CA ALA A 107 -5.96 1.95 -6.46
C ALA A 107 -4.94 2.42 -5.41
N THR A 108 -5.32 2.46 -4.13
CA THR A 108 -4.39 2.83 -3.04
C THR A 108 -3.26 1.81 -2.91
N ASN A 109 -3.56 0.51 -3.01
CA ASN A 109 -2.58 -0.54 -2.83
C ASN A 109 -1.57 -0.58 -3.97
N ASN A 110 -2.02 -0.47 -5.22
CA ASN A 110 -1.15 -0.40 -6.39
C ASN A 110 -0.20 0.78 -6.29
N TYR A 111 -0.72 1.97 -5.97
CA TYR A 111 0.10 3.17 -5.83
C TYR A 111 1.10 3.06 -4.67
N ASN A 112 0.62 2.68 -3.49
CA ASN A 112 1.48 2.56 -2.30
C ASN A 112 2.55 1.47 -2.47
N HIS A 113 2.22 0.37 -3.17
CA HIS A 113 3.21 -0.66 -3.53
C HIS A 113 4.38 -0.06 -4.31
N VAL A 114 4.11 0.75 -5.33
CA VAL A 114 5.14 1.42 -6.14
C VAL A 114 5.96 2.37 -5.27
N ILE A 115 5.30 3.22 -4.48
CA ILE A 115 5.98 4.18 -3.59
C ILE A 115 6.97 3.46 -2.68
N VAL A 116 6.53 2.42 -1.98
CA VAL A 116 7.35 1.70 -0.99
C VAL A 116 8.47 0.93 -1.67
N THR A 117 8.17 0.23 -2.77
CA THR A 117 9.15 -0.60 -3.49
C THR A 117 10.28 0.25 -4.09
N PHE A 118 9.94 1.45 -4.59
CA PHE A 118 10.88 2.31 -5.32
C PHE A 118 11.29 3.58 -4.56
N ASP A 119 11.00 3.67 -3.25
CA ASP A 119 11.34 4.84 -2.43
C ASP A 119 12.83 5.20 -2.49
N PHE A 120 13.69 4.17 -2.54
CA PHE A 120 15.15 4.32 -2.67
C PHE A 120 15.59 5.14 -3.90
N ALA A 121 14.74 5.25 -4.93
CA ALA A 121 14.99 6.03 -6.14
C ALA A 121 14.10 7.27 -6.23
N ILE A 122 12.84 7.16 -5.80
CA ILE A 122 11.86 8.24 -5.83
C ILE A 122 12.26 9.37 -4.86
N ALA A 123 12.51 9.05 -3.59
CA ALA A 123 12.82 10.07 -2.58
C ALA A 123 14.09 10.88 -2.94
N PRO A 124 15.21 10.26 -3.35
CA PRO A 124 16.38 11.01 -3.80
C PRO A 124 16.12 11.88 -5.03
N SER A 125 15.30 11.40 -5.98
CA SER A 125 14.96 12.19 -7.18
C SER A 125 14.22 13.47 -6.80
N LEU A 126 13.25 13.37 -5.88
CA LEU A 126 12.49 14.51 -5.36
C LEU A 126 13.36 15.47 -4.55
N GLU A 127 14.26 14.96 -3.71
CA GLU A 127 15.21 15.78 -2.94
C GLU A 127 16.15 16.59 -3.86
N LYS A 128 16.66 15.95 -4.91
CA LYS A 128 17.50 16.59 -5.93
C LYS A 128 16.75 17.66 -6.71
N MET A 129 15.48 17.42 -7.05
CA MET A 129 14.62 18.45 -7.64
C MET A 129 14.48 19.67 -6.74
N ARG A 130 14.24 19.45 -5.44
CA ARG A 130 14.07 20.55 -4.46
C ARG A 130 15.37 21.32 -4.21
N SER A 131 16.51 20.66 -4.22
CA SER A 131 17.83 21.30 -4.04
C SER A 131 18.37 21.96 -5.31
N GLY A 132 17.75 21.70 -6.47
CA GLY A 132 18.21 22.20 -7.76
C GLY A 132 19.43 21.46 -8.31
N GLU A 133 19.75 20.27 -7.77
CA GLU A 133 20.82 19.44 -8.30
C GLU A 133 20.49 18.97 -9.73
N ARG A 134 21.46 19.12 -10.65
CA ARG A 134 21.32 18.64 -12.03
C ARG A 134 21.38 17.11 -12.04
N GLN A 135 20.30 16.49 -12.51
CA GLN A 135 20.14 15.03 -12.53
C GLN A 135 20.31 14.49 -13.95
N THR A 136 20.92 13.33 -14.14
CA THR A 136 20.94 12.67 -15.48
C THR A 136 19.80 11.67 -15.67
N SER A 137 19.04 11.41 -14.62
CA SER A 137 17.89 10.50 -14.58
C SER A 137 16.97 10.91 -13.43
N ILE A 138 15.69 10.58 -13.53
CA ILE A 138 14.73 10.76 -12.45
C ILE A 138 13.92 9.47 -12.25
N SER A 139 13.39 9.29 -11.05
CA SER A 139 12.35 8.32 -10.74
C SER A 139 11.22 9.06 -10.04
N LEU A 140 10.01 8.93 -10.57
CA LEU A 140 8.81 9.57 -10.03
C LEU A 140 7.77 8.50 -9.65
N PRO A 141 6.80 8.83 -8.79
CA PRO A 141 5.64 7.97 -8.59
C PRO A 141 4.86 7.74 -9.88
N ASN A 142 4.19 6.58 -9.98
CA ASN A 142 3.32 6.24 -11.10
C ASN A 142 1.97 6.98 -11.02
N PHE A 143 1.99 8.29 -11.23
CA PHE A 143 0.78 9.14 -11.18
C PHE A 143 -0.25 8.79 -12.26
N ALA A 144 0.20 8.34 -13.43
CA ALA A 144 -0.68 7.95 -14.53
C ALA A 144 -1.51 6.70 -14.18
N ASP A 145 -0.88 5.71 -13.55
CA ASP A 145 -1.56 4.49 -13.11
C ASP A 145 -2.58 4.82 -12.01
N LEU A 146 -2.21 5.59 -10.99
CA LEU A 146 -3.15 6.02 -9.95
C LEU A 146 -4.32 6.81 -10.55
N LYS A 147 -4.05 7.73 -11.49
CA LYS A 147 -5.11 8.50 -12.15
C LYS A 147 -6.09 7.57 -12.86
N LYS A 148 -5.57 6.60 -13.62
CA LYS A 148 -6.37 5.62 -14.35
C LYS A 148 -7.21 4.77 -13.39
N ASP A 149 -6.62 4.20 -12.35
CA ASP A 149 -7.30 3.34 -11.38
C ASP A 149 -8.44 4.10 -10.68
N LEU A 150 -8.22 5.38 -10.34
CA LEU A 150 -9.26 6.24 -9.77
C LEU A 150 -10.36 6.59 -10.77
N GLU A 151 -10.02 6.89 -12.04
CA GLU A 151 -11.02 7.13 -13.10
C GLU A 151 -11.90 5.87 -13.32
N GLU A 152 -11.30 4.68 -13.30
CA GLU A 152 -12.02 3.40 -13.41
C GLU A 152 -12.91 3.15 -12.18
N ALA A 153 -12.43 3.41 -10.97
CA ALA A 153 -13.22 3.32 -9.75
C ALA A 153 -14.42 4.28 -9.76
N ARG A 154 -14.22 5.53 -10.21
CA ARG A 154 -15.30 6.53 -10.35
C ARG A 154 -16.30 6.19 -11.45
N ALA A 155 -15.88 5.51 -12.51
CA ALA A 155 -16.77 5.08 -13.59
C ALA A 155 -17.56 3.81 -13.23
N ASN A 156 -17.16 3.07 -12.21
CA ASN A 156 -17.82 1.81 -11.83
C ASN A 156 -19.16 2.08 -11.10
N PRO A 157 -20.31 1.64 -11.66
CA PRO A 157 -21.63 1.89 -11.07
C PRO A 157 -21.88 1.15 -9.76
N LYS A 158 -21.06 0.16 -9.41
CA LYS A 158 -21.11 -0.52 -8.10
C LYS A 158 -20.33 0.22 -7.01
N THR A 159 -19.45 1.15 -7.39
CA THR A 159 -18.56 1.89 -6.48
C THR A 159 -19.04 3.31 -6.31
N ALA A 160 -19.29 4.00 -7.42
CA ALA A 160 -19.69 5.40 -7.42
C ALA A 160 -21.01 5.63 -6.66
N GLY A 161 -20.99 6.59 -5.74
CA GLY A 161 -22.15 6.99 -4.95
C GLY A 161 -22.38 6.19 -3.67
N VAL A 162 -21.71 5.04 -3.49
CA VAL A 162 -21.86 4.21 -2.27
C VAL A 162 -21.14 4.85 -1.08
N PHE A 163 -19.91 5.33 -1.30
CA PHE A 163 -19.11 6.04 -0.29
C PHE A 163 -18.81 7.45 -0.78
N GLN A 164 -19.77 8.37 -0.58
CA GLN A 164 -19.69 9.74 -1.10
C GLN A 164 -18.49 10.54 -0.58
N ASP A 165 -17.98 10.21 0.60
CA ASP A 165 -16.77 10.80 1.15
C ASP A 165 -15.51 10.30 0.45
N ILE A 166 -15.39 8.99 0.17
CA ILE A 166 -14.30 8.46 -0.66
C ILE A 166 -14.36 9.09 -2.05
N ASP A 167 -15.54 9.14 -2.66
CA ASP A 167 -15.76 9.76 -3.97
C ASP A 167 -15.26 11.21 -4.01
N ALA A 168 -15.59 12.01 -2.99
CA ALA A 168 -15.19 13.41 -2.92
C ALA A 168 -13.67 13.58 -2.80
N GLU A 169 -12.99 12.73 -2.00
CA GLU A 169 -11.53 12.78 -1.89
C GLU A 169 -10.84 12.24 -3.16
N ALA A 170 -11.40 11.21 -3.80
CA ALA A 170 -10.91 10.71 -5.09
C ALA A 170 -10.99 11.80 -6.17
N ASP A 171 -12.11 12.52 -6.25
CA ASP A 171 -12.29 13.63 -7.18
C ASP A 171 -11.29 14.77 -6.91
N ALA A 172 -10.94 15.04 -5.64
CA ALA A 172 -9.91 16.00 -5.27
C ALA A 172 -8.51 15.58 -5.71
N VAL A 173 -8.16 14.29 -5.55
CA VAL A 173 -6.89 13.73 -6.04
C VAL A 173 -6.82 13.78 -7.57
N LEU A 174 -7.90 13.36 -8.25
CA LEU A 174 -8.02 13.39 -9.71
C LEU A 174 -7.84 14.80 -10.29
N ALA A 175 -8.37 15.82 -9.62
CA ALA A 175 -8.22 17.20 -10.04
C ALA A 175 -6.74 17.65 -10.11
N ILE A 176 -5.90 17.14 -9.21
CA ILE A 176 -4.46 17.42 -9.19
C ILE A 176 -3.73 16.54 -10.22
N LEU A 177 -4.07 15.25 -10.27
CA LEU A 177 -3.47 14.27 -11.19
C LEU A 177 -3.68 14.64 -12.66
N LYS A 178 -4.77 15.36 -12.99
CA LYS A 178 -5.02 15.89 -14.33
C LYS A 178 -3.82 16.64 -14.92
N ASP A 179 -3.14 17.45 -14.11
CA ASP A 179 -1.97 18.22 -14.55
C ASP A 179 -0.65 17.55 -14.13
N LEU A 180 -0.62 16.90 -12.97
CA LEU A 180 0.59 16.28 -12.42
C LEU A 180 1.05 15.06 -13.23
N ALA A 181 0.13 14.15 -13.61
CA ALA A 181 0.47 12.93 -14.33
C ALA A 181 1.14 13.19 -15.69
N PRO A 182 0.55 14.00 -16.61
CA PRO A 182 1.19 14.26 -17.91
C PRO A 182 2.49 15.06 -17.78
N LEU A 183 2.63 15.88 -16.73
CA LEU A 183 3.89 16.59 -16.46
C LEU A 183 4.99 15.61 -16.03
N ALA A 184 4.67 14.63 -15.17
CA ALA A 184 5.60 13.60 -14.75
C ALA A 184 6.11 12.76 -15.94
N GLU A 185 5.20 12.27 -16.79
CA GLU A 185 5.55 11.52 -18.02
C GLU A 185 6.45 12.33 -18.96
N LYS A 186 6.17 13.64 -19.10
CA LYS A 186 7.00 14.55 -19.88
C LYS A 186 8.40 14.71 -19.29
N MET A 187 8.51 14.82 -17.96
CA MET A 187 9.79 14.88 -17.27
C MET A 187 10.59 13.58 -17.48
N GLU A 188 9.97 12.43 -17.32
CA GLU A 188 10.63 11.13 -17.54
C GLU A 188 11.11 10.97 -18.98
N SER A 189 10.28 11.36 -19.94
CA SER A 189 10.62 11.36 -21.37
C SER A 189 11.82 12.28 -21.68
N TYR A 190 11.90 13.44 -21.03
CA TYR A 190 13.03 14.37 -21.19
C TYR A 190 14.35 13.77 -20.71
N TYR A 191 14.37 13.11 -19.55
CA TYR A 191 15.59 12.47 -19.05
C TYR A 191 15.94 11.20 -19.86
N SER A 192 14.94 10.40 -20.24
CA SER A 192 15.13 9.21 -21.09
C SER A 192 15.73 9.54 -22.46
N SER A 193 15.28 10.64 -23.07
CA SER A 193 15.81 11.14 -24.35
C SER A 193 17.13 11.93 -24.21
N LYS A 194 17.66 12.09 -22.98
CA LYS A 194 18.84 12.91 -22.66
C LYS A 194 18.70 14.37 -23.11
N GLY A 195 17.50 14.94 -23.03
CA GLY A 195 17.22 16.32 -23.43
C GLY A 195 18.15 17.35 -22.78
N TYR A 196 18.61 17.06 -21.56
CA TYR A 196 19.55 17.87 -20.78
C TYR A 196 20.91 18.11 -21.44
N LEU A 197 21.33 17.26 -22.39
CA LEU A 197 22.56 17.47 -23.16
C LEU A 197 22.38 18.55 -24.23
N THR A 198 21.14 18.86 -24.61
CA THR A 198 20.81 19.76 -25.72
C THR A 198 20.50 21.18 -25.23
N ASP A 199 19.91 21.30 -24.04
CA ASP A 199 19.37 22.57 -23.53
C ASP A 199 20.00 23.04 -22.22
N ASP A 200 21.11 22.42 -21.80
CA ASP A 200 21.78 22.67 -20.51
C ASP A 200 20.80 22.73 -19.33
N TYR A 201 19.87 21.78 -19.28
CA TYR A 201 18.86 21.63 -18.21
C TYR A 201 17.77 22.71 -18.18
N ALA A 202 17.64 23.55 -19.21
CA ALA A 202 16.63 24.62 -19.24
C ALA A 202 15.19 24.07 -19.11
N ALA A 203 14.82 23.04 -19.87
CA ALA A 203 13.49 22.44 -19.77
C ALA A 203 13.30 21.68 -18.45
N ALA A 204 14.34 21.01 -17.93
CA ALA A 204 14.31 20.39 -16.61
C ALA A 204 13.97 21.39 -15.51
N ALA A 205 14.61 22.57 -15.51
CA ALA A 205 14.34 23.62 -14.55
C ALA A 205 12.89 24.13 -14.66
N GLN A 206 12.40 24.36 -15.88
CA GLN A 206 11.02 24.81 -16.11
C GLN A 206 9.97 23.78 -15.67
N MET A 207 10.19 22.50 -15.95
CA MET A 207 9.26 21.44 -15.55
C MET A 207 9.30 21.21 -14.03
N THR A 208 10.49 21.23 -13.42
CA THR A 208 10.63 21.11 -11.96
C THR A 208 9.88 22.21 -11.21
N ALA A 209 9.95 23.46 -11.72
CA ALA A 209 9.22 24.60 -11.16
C ALA A 209 7.68 24.45 -11.24
N GLN A 210 7.16 23.68 -12.22
CA GLN A 210 5.74 23.35 -12.32
C GLN A 210 5.37 22.12 -11.49
N PHE A 211 6.27 21.13 -11.44
CA PHE A 211 6.04 19.85 -10.81
C PHE A 211 5.96 19.96 -9.29
N LEU A 212 6.94 20.62 -8.64
CA LEU A 212 7.01 20.66 -7.18
C LEU A 212 5.74 21.26 -6.53
N PRO A 213 5.16 22.37 -7.02
CA PRO A 213 3.90 22.88 -6.45
C PRO A 213 2.68 21.96 -6.64
N LEU A 214 2.63 21.18 -7.73
CA LEU A 214 1.57 20.18 -7.93
C LEU A 214 1.77 18.99 -7.00
N TYR A 215 3.01 18.51 -6.88
CA TYR A 215 3.37 17.42 -5.98
C TYR A 215 3.12 17.77 -4.50
N ASP A 216 3.45 19.01 -4.09
CA ASP A 216 3.20 19.52 -2.74
C ASP A 216 1.70 19.61 -2.39
N LYS A 217 0.82 19.74 -3.40
CA LYS A 217 -0.63 19.66 -3.22
C LYS A 217 -1.14 18.22 -3.26
N PHE A 218 -0.53 17.39 -4.10
CA PHE A 218 -0.90 15.99 -4.27
C PHE A 218 -0.72 15.20 -2.99
N GLU A 219 0.45 15.29 -2.34
CA GLU A 219 0.76 14.49 -1.14
C GLU A 219 -0.32 14.59 -0.04
N PRO A 220 -0.70 15.77 0.46
CA PRO A 220 -1.75 15.87 1.49
C PRO A 220 -3.15 15.49 0.97
N ALA A 221 -3.44 15.67 -0.32
CA ALA A 221 -4.72 15.24 -0.89
C ALA A 221 -4.81 13.72 -0.99
N TYR A 222 -3.74 13.07 -1.43
CA TYR A 222 -3.63 11.62 -1.50
C TYR A 222 -3.71 10.99 -0.11
N ASP A 223 -2.98 11.51 0.87
CA ASP A 223 -3.01 10.98 2.23
C ASP A 223 -4.40 11.08 2.87
N LYS A 224 -5.14 12.16 2.57
CA LYS A 224 -6.52 12.31 3.02
C LYS A 224 -7.43 11.27 2.36
N PHE A 225 -7.28 11.05 1.05
CA PHE A 225 -7.99 10.00 0.33
C PHE A 225 -7.68 8.59 0.89
N ASP A 226 -6.40 8.23 1.05
CA ASP A 226 -5.95 6.95 1.60
C ASP A 226 -6.48 6.70 3.02
N ALA A 227 -6.49 7.75 3.86
CA ALA A 227 -7.03 7.67 5.21
C ALA A 227 -8.54 7.42 5.22
N VAL A 228 -9.32 8.08 4.35
CA VAL A 228 -10.77 7.88 4.25
C VAL A 228 -11.09 6.48 3.73
N VAL A 229 -10.38 6.00 2.69
CA VAL A 229 -10.52 4.63 2.18
C VAL A 229 -10.23 3.61 3.29
N THR A 230 -9.12 3.78 4.00
CA THR A 230 -8.72 2.89 5.11
C THR A 230 -9.78 2.88 6.21
N GLN A 231 -10.29 4.04 6.61
CA GLN A 231 -11.30 4.15 7.65
C GLN A 231 -12.61 3.44 7.25
N ARG A 232 -13.12 3.70 6.05
CA ARG A 232 -14.34 3.05 5.54
C ARG A 232 -14.16 1.55 5.38
N PHE A 233 -13.00 1.12 4.93
CA PHE A 233 -12.69 -0.30 4.84
C PHE A 233 -12.78 -0.97 6.21
N LYS A 234 -12.17 -0.39 7.26
CA LYS A 234 -12.30 -0.88 8.64
C LYS A 234 -13.75 -0.98 9.10
N GLU A 235 -14.58 0.02 8.83
CA GLU A 235 -16.01 0.01 9.16
C GLU A 235 -16.77 -1.13 8.47
N VAL A 236 -16.50 -1.35 7.18
CA VAL A 236 -17.08 -2.45 6.40
C VAL A 236 -16.64 -3.81 6.95
N ARG A 237 -15.35 -3.95 7.33
CA ARG A 237 -14.83 -5.18 7.95
C ARG A 237 -15.50 -5.49 9.29
N LEU A 238 -15.77 -4.47 10.10
CA LEU A 238 -16.47 -4.62 11.37
C LEU A 238 -17.94 -5.01 11.16
N ALA A 239 -18.63 -4.39 10.20
CA ALA A 239 -19.99 -4.79 9.85
C ALA A 239 -20.06 -6.26 9.40
N GLN A 240 -19.08 -6.70 8.60
CA GLN A 240 -18.99 -8.09 8.17
C GLN A 240 -18.76 -9.06 9.33
N LEU A 241 -17.93 -8.68 10.30
CA LEU A 241 -17.72 -9.48 11.50
C LEU A 241 -19.04 -9.69 12.25
N GLU A 242 -19.83 -8.63 12.42
CA GLU A 242 -21.14 -8.71 13.08
C GLU A 242 -22.13 -9.58 12.30
N ASP A 243 -22.13 -9.51 10.97
CA ASP A 243 -22.99 -10.37 10.15
C ASP A 243 -22.57 -11.85 10.26
N MET A 244 -21.28 -12.16 10.19
CA MET A 244 -20.78 -13.54 10.40
C MET A 244 -21.16 -14.10 11.78
N ARG A 245 -21.12 -13.27 12.83
CA ARG A 245 -21.56 -13.66 14.19
C ARG A 245 -23.05 -13.99 14.22
N LYS A 246 -23.91 -13.16 13.60
CA LYS A 246 -25.36 -13.41 13.52
C LYS A 246 -25.69 -14.66 12.70
N GLU A 247 -24.92 -14.93 11.65
CA GLU A 247 -25.03 -16.13 10.81
C GLU A 247 -24.52 -17.41 11.50
N GLY A 248 -23.92 -17.30 12.69
CA GLY A 248 -23.35 -18.43 13.42
C GLY A 248 -22.02 -18.96 12.85
N ARG A 249 -21.38 -18.20 11.95
CA ARG A 249 -20.10 -18.51 11.30
C ARG A 249 -18.93 -18.22 12.25
N THR A 250 -18.85 -19.01 13.32
CA THR A 250 -17.97 -18.76 14.46
C THR A 250 -16.49 -18.74 14.08
N ASN A 251 -16.03 -19.67 13.23
CA ASN A 251 -14.63 -19.75 12.85
C ASN A 251 -14.25 -18.62 11.89
N ALA A 252 -15.09 -18.30 10.91
CA ALA A 252 -14.88 -17.14 10.03
C ALA A 252 -14.87 -15.82 10.82
N ALA A 253 -15.79 -15.65 11.78
CA ALA A 253 -15.82 -14.47 12.64
C ALA A 253 -14.56 -14.34 13.49
N ASN A 254 -14.10 -15.43 14.14
CA ASN A 254 -12.86 -15.42 14.92
C ASN A 254 -11.65 -15.08 14.05
N TYR A 255 -11.59 -15.59 12.83
CA TYR A 255 -10.50 -15.29 11.89
C TYR A 255 -10.52 -13.83 11.44
N LEU A 256 -11.70 -13.29 11.13
CA LEU A 256 -11.85 -11.91 10.73
C LEU A 256 -11.46 -10.96 11.88
N GLU A 257 -11.96 -11.22 13.09
CA GLU A 257 -11.59 -10.43 14.27
C GLU A 257 -10.08 -10.47 14.54
N LEU A 258 -9.46 -11.65 14.41
CA LEU A 258 -8.01 -11.81 14.53
C LEU A 258 -7.27 -10.95 13.50
N SER A 259 -7.72 -10.96 12.25
CA SER A 259 -7.11 -10.19 11.15
C SER A 259 -7.24 -8.68 11.40
N ILE A 260 -8.39 -8.21 11.89
CA ILE A 260 -8.61 -6.81 12.29
C ILE A 260 -7.65 -6.40 13.40
N LYS A 261 -7.57 -7.19 14.48
CA LYS A 261 -6.67 -6.87 15.61
C LYS A 261 -5.19 -6.94 15.24
N THR A 262 -4.83 -7.82 14.32
CA THR A 262 -3.45 -7.91 13.82
C THR A 262 -3.09 -6.70 12.98
N ARG A 263 -4.02 -6.19 12.17
CA ARG A 263 -3.89 -4.90 11.48
C ARG A 263 -3.75 -3.74 12.47
N ASP A 264 -4.59 -3.70 13.51
CA ASP A 264 -4.49 -2.66 14.56
C ASP A 264 -3.12 -2.67 15.25
N LEU A 265 -2.53 -3.85 15.47
CA LEU A 265 -1.16 -3.96 16.00
C LEU A 265 -0.14 -3.39 15.01
N ALA A 266 -0.24 -3.74 13.72
CA ALA A 266 0.64 -3.22 12.68
C ALA A 266 0.53 -1.68 12.57
N ASP A 267 -0.67 -1.12 12.65
CA ASP A 267 -0.91 0.33 12.62
C ASP A 267 -0.24 1.07 13.78
N MET A 268 0.08 0.39 14.89
CA MET A 268 0.86 1.02 15.97
C MET A 268 2.27 1.42 15.52
N LEU A 269 2.83 0.82 14.46
CA LEU A 269 4.12 1.19 13.88
C LEU A 269 4.14 2.62 13.33
N ASP A 270 2.98 3.20 13.02
CA ASP A 270 2.85 4.58 12.58
C ASP A 270 3.07 5.60 13.70
N SER A 271 3.16 5.16 14.97
CA SER A 271 3.44 6.02 16.11
C SER A 271 4.94 6.20 16.33
N GLU A 272 5.38 7.45 16.52
CA GLU A 272 6.75 7.76 16.95
C GLU A 272 7.13 7.09 18.27
N ASN A 273 6.14 6.90 19.16
CA ASN A 273 6.32 6.26 20.44
C ASN A 273 5.23 5.20 20.60
N ILE A 274 5.60 3.95 20.35
CA ILE A 274 4.69 2.80 20.52
C ILE A 274 4.44 2.61 22.02
N ASP A 275 3.16 2.64 22.41
CA ASP A 275 2.75 2.24 23.76
C ASP A 275 2.93 0.73 23.91
N LYS A 276 3.98 0.35 24.62
CA LYS A 276 4.35 -1.06 24.84
C LYS A 276 3.28 -1.84 25.57
N ALA A 277 2.59 -1.21 26.53
CA ALA A 277 1.55 -1.88 27.30
C ALA A 277 0.33 -2.14 26.42
N ALA A 278 -0.10 -1.14 25.66
CA ALA A 278 -1.21 -1.30 24.72
C ALA A 278 -0.90 -2.34 23.63
N ALA A 279 0.35 -2.37 23.13
CA ALA A 279 0.77 -3.36 22.14
C ALA A 279 0.75 -4.78 22.72
N GLU A 280 1.26 -4.99 23.94
CA GLU A 280 1.20 -6.30 24.59
C GLU A 280 -0.23 -6.74 24.91
N THR A 281 -1.12 -5.83 25.31
CA THR A 281 -2.56 -6.12 25.44
C THR A 281 -3.14 -6.57 24.10
N LYS A 282 -2.83 -5.89 23.00
CA LYS A 282 -3.29 -6.28 21.66
C LYS A 282 -2.76 -7.66 21.25
N ILE A 283 -1.48 -7.94 21.50
CA ILE A 283 -0.85 -9.24 21.24
C ILE A 283 -1.53 -10.35 22.06
N ALA A 284 -1.91 -10.09 23.31
CA ALA A 284 -2.66 -11.06 24.11
C ALA A 284 -4.03 -11.38 23.49
N GLU A 285 -4.81 -10.36 23.08
CA GLU A 285 -6.08 -10.55 22.37
C GLU A 285 -5.92 -11.36 21.06
N ILE A 286 -4.85 -11.07 20.30
CA ILE A 286 -4.50 -11.79 19.06
C ILE A 286 -4.21 -13.26 19.37
N ASN A 287 -3.40 -13.57 20.38
CA ASN A 287 -3.08 -14.95 20.74
C ASN A 287 -4.31 -15.73 21.21
N GLU A 288 -5.19 -15.09 21.98
CA GLU A 288 -6.46 -15.71 22.42
C GLU A 288 -7.38 -16.06 21.24
N LEU A 289 -7.48 -15.19 20.23
CA LEU A 289 -8.26 -15.46 19.02
C LEU A 289 -7.60 -16.52 18.14
N ALA A 290 -6.28 -16.47 17.97
CA ALA A 290 -5.52 -17.45 17.20
C ALA A 290 -5.71 -18.88 17.77
N ALA A 291 -5.81 -19.01 19.10
CA ALA A 291 -6.08 -20.28 19.77
C ALA A 291 -7.49 -20.84 19.50
N LYS A 292 -8.46 -19.98 19.15
CA LYS A 292 -9.84 -20.39 18.79
C LYS A 292 -9.98 -20.85 17.34
N LEU A 293 -8.97 -20.59 16.50
CA LEU A 293 -9.04 -20.96 15.09
C LEU A 293 -8.90 -22.48 14.89
N PRO A 294 -9.68 -23.06 13.95
CA PRO A 294 -9.63 -24.49 13.69
C PRO A 294 -8.23 -24.94 13.26
N ASP A 295 -7.90 -26.19 13.57
CA ASP A 295 -6.66 -26.80 13.11
C ASP A 295 -6.88 -27.43 11.72
N VAL A 296 -6.68 -26.61 10.70
CA VAL A 296 -6.83 -27.00 9.28
C VAL A 296 -5.58 -26.58 8.49
N PRO A 297 -5.15 -27.37 7.48
CA PRO A 297 -3.97 -27.06 6.69
C PRO A 297 -3.98 -25.65 6.08
N ALA A 298 -5.16 -25.14 5.71
CA ALA A 298 -5.35 -23.80 5.15
C ALA A 298 -4.89 -22.67 6.08
N LEU A 299 -4.82 -22.90 7.40
CA LEU A 299 -4.39 -21.92 8.40
C LEU A 299 -2.94 -22.13 8.88
N GLY A 300 -2.24 -23.15 8.37
CA GLY A 300 -0.89 -23.50 8.84
C GLY A 300 0.12 -22.36 8.62
N SER A 301 0.23 -21.89 7.38
CA SER A 301 1.14 -20.77 7.04
C SER A 301 0.74 -19.48 7.76
N TYR A 302 -0.57 -19.22 7.87
CA TYR A 302 -1.08 -18.03 8.57
C TYR A 302 -0.66 -18.01 10.04
N LYS A 303 -0.87 -19.11 10.78
CA LYS A 303 -0.47 -19.19 12.20
C LYS A 303 1.04 -19.05 12.37
N SER A 304 1.84 -19.62 11.47
CA SER A 304 3.30 -19.48 11.48
C SER A 304 3.73 -18.03 11.25
N ASN A 305 3.19 -17.37 10.23
CA ASN A 305 3.54 -15.99 9.89
C ASN A 305 3.05 -15.01 10.95
N LEU A 306 1.90 -15.26 11.58
CA LEU A 306 1.37 -14.46 12.68
C LEU A 306 2.34 -14.44 13.86
N ASN A 307 2.84 -15.62 14.26
CA ASN A 307 3.83 -15.72 15.34
C ASN A 307 5.13 -15.00 15.00
N ARG A 308 5.56 -15.07 13.73
CA ARG A 308 6.76 -14.38 13.27
C ARG A 308 6.59 -12.86 13.35
N PHE A 309 5.52 -12.33 12.78
CA PHE A 309 5.16 -10.90 12.86
C PHE A 309 5.08 -10.40 14.31
N ILE A 310 4.42 -11.13 15.21
CA ILE A 310 4.38 -10.77 16.64
C ILE A 310 5.78 -10.72 17.25
N GLY A 311 6.64 -11.68 16.89
CA GLY A 311 8.03 -11.74 17.36
C GLY A 311 8.88 -10.57 16.87
N THR A 312 8.81 -10.24 15.58
CA THR A 312 9.54 -9.10 15.00
C THR A 312 8.99 -7.77 15.48
N PHE A 313 7.65 -7.63 15.60
CA PHE A 313 7.03 -6.45 16.21
C PHE A 313 7.55 -6.20 17.63
N ARG A 314 7.59 -7.23 18.49
CA ARG A 314 8.14 -7.11 19.85
C ARG A 314 9.62 -6.71 19.84
N SER A 315 10.40 -7.31 18.94
CA SER A 315 11.83 -7.00 18.80
C SER A 315 12.05 -5.56 18.35
N TYR A 316 11.21 -5.05 17.43
CA TYR A 316 11.23 -3.65 17.02
C TYR A 316 10.87 -2.71 18.17
N VAL A 317 9.81 -3.01 18.93
CA VAL A 317 9.42 -2.24 20.14
C VAL A 317 10.50 -2.28 21.23
N ALA A 318 11.29 -3.34 21.30
CA ALA A 318 12.45 -3.46 22.18
C ALA A 318 13.69 -2.71 21.65
N GLY A 319 13.67 -2.25 20.40
CA GLY A 319 14.78 -1.55 19.75
C GLY A 319 15.87 -2.50 19.23
N THR A 320 15.55 -3.78 19.04
CA THR A 320 16.48 -4.82 18.58
C THR A 320 16.23 -5.27 17.14
N GLU A 321 15.23 -4.72 16.46
CA GLU A 321 14.87 -5.05 15.09
C GLU A 321 14.62 -3.79 14.25
N ASP A 322 14.76 -3.91 12.93
CA ASP A 322 14.45 -2.84 11.98
C ASP A 322 12.96 -2.83 11.60
N ALA A 323 12.40 -1.66 11.33
CA ALA A 323 11.00 -1.53 10.93
C ALA A 323 10.68 -2.29 9.63
N ASN A 324 11.65 -2.37 8.71
CA ASN A 324 11.47 -3.07 7.43
C ASN A 324 11.23 -4.56 7.61
N GLU A 325 11.89 -5.20 8.59
CA GLU A 325 11.72 -6.62 8.90
C GLU A 325 10.29 -6.89 9.44
N VAL A 326 9.78 -5.99 10.29
CA VAL A 326 8.40 -6.09 10.80
C VAL A 326 7.39 -5.97 9.65
N VAL A 327 7.62 -5.03 8.73
CA VAL A 327 6.77 -4.82 7.56
C VAL A 327 6.82 -6.03 6.62
N GLU A 328 7.98 -6.62 6.39
CA GLU A 328 8.13 -7.83 5.57
C GLU A 328 7.34 -9.00 6.15
N ASP A 329 7.48 -9.26 7.46
CA ASP A 329 6.74 -10.33 8.13
C ASP A 329 5.24 -10.09 8.18
N PHE A 330 4.81 -8.83 8.34
CA PHE A 330 3.41 -8.47 8.22
C PHE A 330 2.88 -8.77 6.80
N ASN A 331 3.65 -8.44 5.77
CA ASN A 331 3.28 -8.68 4.38
C ASN A 331 3.20 -10.19 4.08
N ASP A 332 4.11 -11.00 4.63
CA ASP A 332 4.04 -12.46 4.54
C ASP A 332 2.82 -13.03 5.25
N LEU A 333 2.44 -12.48 6.41
CA LEU A 333 1.19 -12.81 7.08
C LEU A 333 -0.01 -12.49 6.17
N VAL A 334 -0.08 -11.29 5.58
CA VAL A 334 -1.17 -10.95 4.67
C VAL A 334 -1.20 -11.90 3.48
N ARG A 335 -0.08 -12.17 2.81
CA ARG A 335 -0.04 -13.11 1.68
C ARG A 335 -0.60 -14.49 2.04
N SER A 336 -0.31 -14.97 3.25
CA SER A 336 -0.84 -16.24 3.73
C SER A 336 -2.36 -16.25 3.94
N SER A 337 -2.99 -15.08 4.07
CA SER A 337 -4.45 -14.92 4.16
C SER A 337 -5.17 -14.93 2.81
N GLN A 338 -4.47 -14.65 1.71
CA GLN A 338 -5.12 -14.29 0.43
C GLN A 338 -5.93 -15.41 -0.21
N ASN A 339 -5.58 -16.67 0.07
CA ASN A 339 -6.23 -17.85 -0.49
C ASN A 339 -7.19 -18.53 0.50
N LEU A 340 -7.49 -17.90 1.64
CA LEU A 340 -8.33 -18.50 2.65
C LEU A 340 -9.81 -18.35 2.31
N ASP A 341 -10.48 -19.47 2.03
CA ASP A 341 -11.95 -19.50 1.94
C ASP A 341 -12.56 -19.46 3.34
N LEU A 342 -13.08 -18.29 3.74
CA LEU A 342 -13.79 -18.12 5.01
C LEU A 342 -15.04 -19.00 5.11
N GLY A 343 -15.70 -19.31 3.99
CA GLY A 343 -16.85 -20.21 3.97
C GLY A 343 -16.46 -21.66 4.28
N ALA A 344 -15.22 -22.06 4.02
CA ALA A 344 -14.73 -23.40 4.34
C ALA A 344 -14.38 -23.58 5.82
N LEU A 345 -14.15 -22.50 6.57
CA LEU A 345 -13.78 -22.57 7.99
C LEU A 345 -14.90 -23.10 8.88
N ASP A 346 -16.15 -22.87 8.49
CA ASP A 346 -17.34 -23.28 9.25
C ASP A 346 -18.04 -24.54 8.68
N LYS A 347 -17.54 -25.09 7.56
CA LYS A 347 -18.06 -26.37 7.03
C LYS A 347 -17.69 -27.50 7.98
N LYS A 348 -18.68 -28.27 8.43
CA LYS A 348 -18.44 -29.52 9.17
C LYS A 348 -17.67 -30.48 8.26
N LYS A 349 -16.54 -31.01 8.75
CA LYS A 349 -15.80 -32.11 8.11
C LYS A 349 -16.65 -33.36 8.01
#